data_AF-A0A354SLV4-F1
#
_entry.id   AF-A0A354SLV4-F1
#
_cell.length_a   1.000
_cell.length_b   1.000
_cell.length_c   1.000
_cell.angle_alpha   90.00
_cell.angle_beta   90.00
_cell.angle_gamma   90.00
#
_symmetry.space_group_name_H-M   'P 1'
#
loop_
_entity.id
_entity.type
_entity.pdbx_description
1 polymer ?
#
loop_
_entity_poly.entity_id
_entity_poly.type
_entity_poly.pdbx_seq_one_letter_code
_entity_poly.pdbx_strand_id
1 'polypeptide(L)'
;MEKSFPEVLINLVNHLRNNPPFFSKGSIDGRINSSINEDELFHHIEVGYVLPEGYTFQRPRIRAWYDFSIENIDRKEFIPINIKITDTTHSDNLNCKLGIYYSLTGLKPDFGNEIAWKPFFERLAKHLGENDNPHVGE
;
A
#
# COMPACT_ATOMS: atom_id res chain seq x y z
N MET A 1 4.84 -2.48 -24.43
CA MET A 1 5.06 -3.54 -23.43
C MET A 1 3.72 -3.75 -22.77
N GLU A 2 3.14 -4.95 -22.85
CA GLU A 2 1.83 -5.24 -22.26
C GLU A 2 1.95 -5.10 -20.74
N LYS A 3 1.07 -4.31 -20.12
CA LYS A 3 1.12 -4.02 -18.69
C LYS A 3 0.71 -5.27 -17.92
N SER A 4 1.67 -5.93 -17.27
CA SER A 4 1.40 -7.00 -16.33
C SER A 4 1.39 -6.48 -14.90
N PHE A 5 0.46 -6.96 -14.08
CA PHE A 5 0.46 -6.72 -12.64
C PHE A 5 1.79 -7.21 -12.02
N PRO A 6 2.37 -6.50 -11.01
CA PRO A 6 3.67 -6.87 -10.46
C PRO A 6 3.70 -8.30 -9.94
N GLU A 7 4.63 -9.13 -10.45
CA GLU A 7 4.72 -10.55 -10.11
C GLU A 7 4.96 -10.78 -8.61
N VAL A 8 5.74 -9.88 -7.97
CA VAL A 8 5.98 -9.91 -6.53
C VAL A 8 4.68 -9.85 -5.71
N LEU A 9 3.68 -9.10 -6.17
CA LEU A 9 2.38 -9.02 -5.50
C LEU A 9 1.55 -10.30 -5.71
N ILE A 10 1.60 -10.89 -6.91
CA ILE A 10 0.94 -12.18 -7.19
C ILE A 10 1.50 -13.26 -6.27
N ASN A 11 2.83 -13.32 -6.16
CA ASN A 11 3.53 -14.28 -5.33
C ASN A 11 3.25 -14.06 -3.83
N LEU A 12 3.21 -12.81 -3.37
CA LEU A 12 2.81 -12.49 -2.00
C LEU A 12 1.38 -12.94 -1.69
N VAL A 13 0.42 -12.67 -2.58
CA VAL A 13 -0.97 -13.12 -2.42
C VAL A 13 -1.07 -14.65 -2.36
N ASN A 14 -0.34 -15.34 -3.23
CA ASN A 14 -0.29 -16.80 -3.23
C ASN A 14 0.33 -17.35 -1.95
N HIS A 15 1.39 -16.72 -1.44
CA HIS A 15 1.99 -17.08 -0.15
C HIS A 15 0.97 -16.95 0.99
N LEU A 16 0.24 -15.84 1.07
CA LEU A 16 -0.77 -15.60 2.11
C LEU A 16 -1.95 -16.58 2.04
N ARG A 17 -2.35 -17.01 0.84
CA ARG A 17 -3.38 -18.06 0.67
C ARG A 17 -2.94 -19.42 1.20
N ASN A 18 -1.65 -19.75 1.01
CA ASN A 18 -1.08 -21.03 1.43
C ASN A 18 -0.63 -21.03 2.90
N ASN A 19 -0.35 -19.85 3.46
CA ASN A 19 0.10 -19.66 4.83
C ASN A 19 -0.79 -18.60 5.48
N PRO A 20 -2.03 -18.93 5.85
CA PRO A 20 -2.96 -17.97 6.44
C PRO A 20 -2.43 -17.46 7.80
N PRO A 21 -2.54 -16.16 8.08
CA PRO A 21 -2.15 -15.59 9.37
C PRO A 21 -3.11 -16.04 10.48
N PHE A 22 -2.61 -16.06 11.72
CA PHE A 22 -3.46 -16.16 12.91
C PHE A 22 -3.68 -14.76 13.48
N PHE A 23 -4.95 -14.35 13.61
CA PHE A 23 -5.31 -13.05 14.14
C PHE A 23 -5.78 -13.13 15.59
N SER A 24 -5.27 -12.25 16.43
CA SER A 24 -5.75 -12.13 17.81
C SER A 24 -7.14 -11.46 17.86
N LYS A 25 -7.88 -11.75 18.93
CA LYS A 25 -9.17 -11.12 19.25
C LYS A 25 -9.20 -10.78 20.73
N GLY A 26 -8.50 -9.70 21.08
CA GLY A 26 -8.34 -9.27 22.47
C GLY A 26 -9.31 -8.16 22.89
N SER A 27 -9.83 -7.39 21.94
CA SER A 27 -10.68 -6.22 22.22
C SER A 27 -12.15 -6.48 21.87
N ILE A 28 -13.06 -5.84 22.60
CA ILE A 28 -14.48 -5.73 22.24
C ILE A 28 -14.65 -4.74 21.07
N ASP A 29 -13.74 -3.76 20.96
CA ASP A 29 -13.75 -2.78 19.88
C ASP A 29 -13.08 -3.38 18.62
N GLY A 30 -13.88 -3.60 17.58
CA GLY A 30 -13.43 -4.11 16.29
C GLY A 30 -12.38 -3.23 15.60
N ARG A 31 -12.35 -1.91 15.87
CA ARG A 31 -11.34 -1.01 15.30
C ARG A 31 -9.96 -1.26 15.90
N ILE A 32 -9.91 -1.52 17.21
CA ILE A 32 -8.67 -1.90 17.90
C ILE A 32 -8.18 -3.24 17.36
N ASN A 33 -9.09 -4.22 17.20
CA ASN A 33 -8.72 -5.50 16.59
C ASN A 33 -8.21 -5.34 15.15
N SER A 34 -8.83 -4.50 14.31
CA SER A 34 -8.35 -4.26 12.94
C SER A 34 -6.92 -3.75 12.92
N SER A 35 -6.62 -2.73 13.73
CA SER A 35 -5.27 -2.14 13.79
C SER A 35 -4.23 -3.13 14.28
N ILE A 36 -4.56 -3.97 15.28
CA ILE A 36 -3.66 -5.02 15.76
C ILE A 36 -3.46 -6.09 14.66
N ASN A 37 -4.53 -6.51 14.00
CA ASN A 37 -4.48 -7.53 12.97
C ASN A 37 -3.73 -7.07 11.71
N GLU A 38 -3.76 -5.78 11.39
CA GLU A 38 -2.95 -5.17 10.32
C GLU A 38 -1.45 -5.33 10.62
N ASP A 39 -1.02 -5.03 11.85
CA ASP A 39 0.36 -5.24 12.30
C ASP A 39 0.75 -6.72 12.35
N GLU A 40 -0.14 -7.59 12.84
CA GLU A 40 0.06 -9.05 12.87
C GLU A 40 0.23 -9.63 11.47
N LEU A 41 -0.60 -9.19 10.51
CA LEU A 41 -0.47 -9.61 9.11
C LEU A 41 0.86 -9.17 8.54
N PHE A 42 1.26 -7.91 8.76
CA PHE A 42 2.53 -7.44 8.21
C PHE A 42 3.71 -8.19 8.84
N HIS A 43 3.69 -8.46 10.14
CA HIS A 43 4.71 -9.28 10.79
C HIS A 43 4.76 -10.70 10.19
N HIS A 44 3.60 -11.34 9.99
CA HIS A 44 3.50 -12.66 9.36
C HIS A 44 4.11 -12.68 7.96
N ILE A 45 3.86 -11.65 7.16
CA ILE A 45 4.49 -11.48 5.83
C ILE A 45 6.01 -11.33 5.96
N GLU A 46 6.46 -10.43 6.83
CA GLU A 46 7.86 -10.06 7.02
C GLU A 46 8.73 -11.26 7.41
N VAL A 47 8.20 -12.17 8.24
CA VAL A 47 8.93 -13.39 8.68
C VAL A 47 8.72 -14.60 7.77
N GLY A 48 7.56 -14.69 7.10
CA GLY A 48 7.14 -15.88 6.35
C GLY A 48 7.47 -15.84 4.85
N TYR A 49 7.60 -14.65 4.27
CA TYR A 49 7.77 -14.47 2.83
C TYR A 49 9.17 -13.99 2.45
N VAL A 50 9.82 -14.73 1.55
CA VAL A 50 11.11 -14.34 0.98
C VAL A 50 10.89 -13.52 -0.29
N LEU A 51 11.31 -12.26 -0.24
CA LEU A 51 11.28 -11.38 -1.40
C LEU A 51 12.30 -11.81 -2.48
N PRO A 52 12.02 -11.53 -3.76
CA PRO A 52 13.01 -11.70 -4.81
C PRO A 52 14.26 -10.84 -4.57
N GLU A 53 15.38 -11.23 -5.17
CA GLU A 53 16.65 -10.51 -5.03
C GLU A 53 16.51 -9.02 -5.38
N GLY A 54 17.12 -8.16 -4.56
CA GLY A 54 17.08 -6.70 -4.70
C GLY A 54 15.80 -6.03 -4.19
N TYR A 55 14.77 -6.78 -3.84
CA TYR A 55 13.57 -6.23 -3.20
C TYR A 55 13.68 -6.24 -1.68
N THR A 56 13.13 -5.21 -1.05
CA THR A 56 13.08 -5.08 0.41
C THR A 56 11.70 -4.63 0.87
N PHE A 57 11.30 -5.09 2.06
CA PHE A 57 10.18 -4.51 2.78
C PHE A 57 10.61 -3.21 3.44
N GLN A 58 9.77 -2.18 3.36
CA GLN A 58 10.00 -0.89 4.01
C GLN A 58 8.77 -0.51 4.83
N ARG A 59 8.99 -0.28 6.14
CA ARG A 59 7.98 0.33 7.02
C ARG A 59 8.07 1.85 6.91
N PRO A 60 6.97 2.54 6.61
CA PRO A 60 6.98 3.98 6.52
C PRO A 60 6.96 4.62 7.92
N ARG A 61 7.04 5.95 7.95
CA ARG A 61 6.81 6.71 9.18
C ARG A 61 5.35 6.55 9.63
N ILE A 62 5.13 6.69 10.94
CA ILE A 62 3.80 6.73 11.54
C ILE A 62 2.91 7.74 10.78
N ARG A 63 1.68 7.32 10.44
CA ARG A 63 0.68 8.07 9.65
C ARG A 63 1.03 8.27 8.16
N ALA A 64 1.85 7.42 7.58
CA ALA A 64 1.92 7.35 6.12
C ALA A 64 0.60 6.88 5.51
N TRP A 65 0.43 7.11 4.21
CA TRP A 65 -0.78 6.78 3.46
C TRP A 65 -0.83 5.32 2.96
N TYR A 66 0.16 4.53 3.35
CA TYR A 66 0.32 3.11 3.06
C TYR A 66 0.90 2.45 4.31
N ASP A 67 0.69 1.14 4.45
CA ASP A 67 1.11 0.39 5.64
C ASP A 67 2.55 -0.10 5.52
N PHE A 68 2.93 -0.56 4.33
CA PHE A 68 4.31 -0.91 3.98
C PHE A 68 4.53 -0.80 2.47
N SER A 69 5.79 -0.76 2.04
CA SER A 69 6.16 -0.82 0.63
C SER A 69 7.10 -1.98 0.34
N ILE A 70 7.01 -2.49 -0.89
CA ILE A 70 8.03 -3.34 -1.49
C ILE A 70 8.82 -2.46 -2.45
N GLU A 71 10.12 -2.36 -2.22
CA GLU A 71 10.99 -1.43 -2.96
C GLU A 71 12.20 -2.15 -3.55
N ASN A 72 12.58 -1.74 -4.77
CA ASN A 72 13.84 -2.11 -5.40
C ASN A 72 14.56 -0.84 -5.83
N ILE A 73 15.66 -0.53 -5.14
CA ILE A 73 16.40 0.73 -5.31
C ILE A 73 17.03 0.81 -6.70
N ASP A 74 17.64 -0.29 -7.16
CA ASP A 74 18.33 -0.34 -8.46
C ASP A 74 17.37 -0.16 -9.63
N ARG A 75 16.13 -0.68 -9.49
CA ARG A 75 15.06 -0.55 -10.48
C ARG A 75 14.19 0.69 -10.30
N LYS A 76 14.43 1.49 -9.26
CA LYS A 76 13.59 2.63 -8.86
C LYS A 76 12.12 2.28 -8.69
N GLU A 77 11.84 1.05 -8.26
CA GLU A 77 10.48 0.57 -8.05
C GLU A 77 10.03 0.84 -6.62
N PHE A 78 8.81 1.37 -6.50
CA PHE A 78 8.14 1.61 -5.24
C PHE A 78 6.72 1.08 -5.36
N ILE A 79 6.39 0.04 -4.58
CA ILE A 79 5.08 -0.60 -4.60
C ILE A 79 4.45 -0.43 -3.20
N PRO A 80 3.63 0.62 -3.00
CA PRO A 80 2.96 0.86 -1.73
C PRO A 80 1.77 -0.08 -1.57
N ILE A 81 1.64 -0.68 -0.38
CA ILE A 81 0.60 -1.65 -0.06
C ILE A 81 -0.19 -1.13 1.14
N ASN A 82 -1.52 -1.22 1.03
CA ASN A 82 -2.45 -1.00 2.13
C ASN A 82 -3.05 -2.33 2.57
N ILE A 83 -3.08 -2.57 3.87
CA ILE A 83 -3.74 -3.69 4.52
C ILE A 83 -5.09 -3.20 5.05
N LYS A 84 -6.13 -4.00 4.82
CA LYS A 84 -7.45 -3.79 5.42
C LYS A 84 -7.96 -5.11 5.97
N ILE A 85 -8.26 -5.13 7.26
CA ILE A 85 -8.89 -6.26 7.93
C ILE A 85 -10.32 -5.84 8.27
N THR A 86 -11.31 -6.60 7.79
CA THR A 86 -12.71 -6.23 8.00
C THR A 86 -13.59 -7.47 8.13
N ASP A 87 -14.62 -7.37 8.98
CA ASP A 87 -15.72 -8.34 9.03
C ASP A 87 -16.81 -8.05 7.99
N THR A 88 -16.65 -6.97 7.20
CA THR A 88 -17.56 -6.48 6.16
C THR A 88 -18.95 -6.04 6.64
N THR A 89 -19.17 -5.90 7.95
CA THR A 89 -20.46 -5.52 8.53
C THR A 89 -20.59 -4.01 8.78
N HIS A 90 -19.49 -3.28 8.70
CA HIS A 90 -19.42 -1.84 8.96
C HIS A 90 -18.76 -1.09 7.81
N SER A 91 -19.11 0.20 7.66
CA SER A 91 -18.49 1.08 6.68
C SER A 91 -17.05 1.42 7.06
N ASP A 92 -16.13 1.32 6.11
CA ASP A 92 -14.74 1.76 6.26
C ASP A 92 -14.48 3.10 5.56
N ASN A 93 -13.52 3.86 6.07
CA ASN A 93 -13.09 5.12 5.48
C ASN A 93 -11.98 4.88 4.44
N LEU A 94 -12.37 4.77 3.17
CA LEU A 94 -11.46 4.52 2.04
C LEU A 94 -10.71 5.75 1.51
N ASN A 95 -10.90 6.94 2.09
CA ASN A 95 -10.36 8.17 1.52
C ASN A 95 -8.97 8.52 2.04
N CYS A 96 -7.96 8.33 1.19
CA CYS A 96 -6.65 8.97 1.34
C CYS A 96 -6.29 9.70 0.05
N LYS A 97 -6.20 11.03 0.10
CA LYS A 97 -5.86 11.86 -1.07
C LYS A 97 -4.49 11.49 -1.64
N LEU A 98 -3.55 11.17 -0.75
CA LEU A 98 -2.19 10.77 -1.13
C LEU A 98 -2.19 9.47 -1.94
N GLY A 99 -2.93 8.47 -1.48
CA GLY A 99 -3.10 7.20 -2.20
C GLY A 99 -3.78 7.38 -3.55
N ILE A 100 -4.87 8.16 -3.60
CA ILE A 100 -5.56 8.50 -4.86
C ILE A 100 -4.60 9.17 -5.84
N TYR A 101 -3.82 10.15 -5.39
CA TYR A 101 -2.87 10.86 -6.23
C TYR A 101 -1.80 9.92 -6.79
N TYR A 102 -1.21 9.09 -5.94
CA TYR A 102 -0.21 8.12 -6.38
C TYR A 102 -0.79 7.12 -7.38
N SER A 103 -1.97 6.55 -7.12
CA SER A 103 -2.61 5.58 -8.01
C SER A 103 -2.93 6.16 -9.39
N LEU A 104 -3.22 7.46 -9.48
CA LEU A 104 -3.59 8.11 -10.73
C LEU A 104 -2.41 8.71 -11.50
N THR A 105 -1.30 9.02 -10.81
CA THR A 105 -0.15 9.71 -11.44
C THR A 105 1.12 8.87 -11.47
N GLY A 106 1.22 7.82 -10.65
CA GLY A 106 2.45 7.07 -10.39
C GLY A 106 3.48 7.83 -9.55
N LEU A 107 3.21 9.10 -9.19
CA LEU A 107 4.15 9.97 -8.49
C LEU A 107 3.95 9.88 -6.98
N LYS A 108 5.06 9.79 -6.24
CA LYS A 108 5.05 9.90 -4.78
C LYS A 108 4.56 11.31 -4.39
N PRO A 109 3.51 11.44 -3.57
CA PRO A 109 3.02 12.75 -3.20
C PRO A 109 4.01 13.49 -2.29
N ASP A 110 4.28 14.75 -2.61
CA ASP A 110 5.15 15.68 -1.88
C ASP A 110 4.36 16.60 -0.92
N PHE A 111 3.07 16.32 -0.73
CA PHE A 111 2.14 17.10 0.08
C PHE A 111 1.43 16.22 1.12
N GLY A 112 0.90 16.86 2.17
CA GLY A 112 0.16 16.18 3.23
C GLY A 112 -1.30 15.89 2.87
N ASN A 113 -1.91 14.92 3.55
CA ASN A 113 -3.28 14.47 3.29
C ASN A 113 -4.33 15.57 3.59
N GLU A 114 -3.95 16.57 4.39
CA GLU A 114 -4.72 17.76 4.74
C GLU A 114 -4.84 18.80 3.62
N ILE A 115 -4.18 18.59 2.47
CA ILE A 115 -4.30 19.47 1.30
C ILE A 115 -5.77 19.78 0.96
N ALA A 116 -6.10 21.06 0.75
CA ALA A 116 -7.45 21.45 0.33
C ALA A 116 -7.80 20.84 -1.04
N TRP A 117 -9.10 20.63 -1.31
CA TRP A 117 -9.53 19.99 -2.56
C TRP A 117 -9.11 20.72 -3.82
N LYS A 118 -9.18 22.05 -3.83
CA LYS A 118 -8.77 22.86 -4.99
C LYS A 118 -7.30 22.63 -5.38
N PRO A 119 -6.30 22.87 -4.50
CA PRO A 119 -4.90 22.63 -4.85
C PRO A 119 -4.59 21.14 -5.10
N PHE A 120 -5.34 20.22 -4.50
CA PHE A 120 -5.24 18.79 -4.82
C PHE A 120 -5.62 18.51 -6.28
N PHE A 121 -6.78 19.00 -6.72
CA PHE A 121 -7.24 18.78 -8.10
C PHE A 121 -6.38 19.52 -9.12
N GLU A 122 -5.83 20.69 -8.79
CA GLU A 122 -4.87 21.39 -9.64
C GLU A 122 -3.59 20.56 -9.83
N ARG A 123 -3.04 19.99 -8.76
CA ARG A 123 -1.88 19.08 -8.85
C ARG A 123 -2.20 17.81 -9.61
N LEU A 124 -3.35 17.20 -9.34
CA LEU A 124 -3.80 16.00 -10.03
C LEU A 124 -3.93 16.27 -11.53
N ALA A 125 -4.67 17.30 -11.94
CA ALA A 125 -4.85 17.64 -13.35
C ALA A 125 -3.55 17.92 -14.09
N LYS A 126 -2.54 18.48 -13.40
CA LYS A 126 -1.22 18.75 -13.98
C LYS A 126 -0.43 17.46 -14.28
N HIS A 127 -0.52 16.46 -13.40
CA HIS A 127 0.32 15.25 -13.46
C HIS A 127 -0.45 14.00 -13.89
N LEU A 128 -1.76 14.11 -14.06
CA LEU A 128 -2.58 13.09 -14.67
C LEU A 128 -2.18 12.99 -16.15
N GLY A 129 -1.27 12.08 -16.45
CA GLY A 129 -0.79 11.82 -17.80
C GLY A 129 -1.55 10.67 -18.47
N GLU A 130 -1.24 10.45 -19.75
CA GLU A 130 -1.57 9.20 -20.42
C GLU A 130 -0.87 8.04 -19.68
N ASN A 131 -1.43 6.85 -19.83
CA ASN A 131 -1.14 5.67 -19.01
C ASN A 131 0.28 5.08 -19.29
N ASP A 132 1.21 5.86 -19.81
CA ASP A 132 2.31 5.35 -20.64
C ASP A 132 3.66 5.33 -19.90
N ASN A 133 3.71 5.81 -18.65
CA ASN A 133 4.94 5.87 -17.88
C ASN A 133 4.94 4.84 -16.72
N PRO A 134 5.73 3.76 -16.81
CA PRO A 134 5.87 2.80 -15.73
C PRO A 134 6.70 3.43 -14.62
N HIS A 135 6.21 3.36 -13.38
CA HIS A 135 6.93 3.58 -12.11
C HIS A 135 8.41 4.02 -12.24
N VAL A 136 8.65 5.29 -12.58
CA VAL A 136 9.97 5.90 -12.44
C VAL A 136 9.84 6.86 -11.28
N GLY A 137 10.33 6.45 -10.11
CA GLY A 137 10.61 7.40 -9.05
C GLY A 137 11.65 8.40 -9.57
N GLU A 138 11.28 9.68 -9.61
CA GLU A 138 12.25 10.78 -9.72
C GLU A 138 13.22 10.76 -8.52
#